data_AF-A0A7Y6INH6-F1
#
_entry.id   AF-A0A7Y6INH6-F1
#
_cell.length_a   1.000
_cell.length_b   1.000
_cell.length_c   1.000
_cell.angle_alpha   90.00
_cell.angle_beta   90.00
_cell.angle_gamma   90.00
#
_symmetry.space_group_name_H-M   'P 1'
#
loop_
_entity.id
_entity.type
_entity.pdbx_description
1 polymer ?
#
loop_
_entity_poly.entity_id
_entity_poly.type
_entity_poly.pdbx_seq_one_letter_code
_entity_poly.pdbx_strand_id
1 'polypeptide(L)' 'MPVVLVDDLVTTGATLAEAARALREEGWDVACAVTVAATRRRSENARRSP' A
#
# COMPACT_ATOMS: atom_id res chain seq x y z
N MET A 1 -14.83 14.49 -5.86
CA MET A 1 -13.51 14.69 -6.48
C MET A 1 -12.65 13.50 -6.10
N PRO A 2 -11.90 12.91 -7.04
CA PRO A 2 -11.08 11.73 -6.74
C PRO A 2 -9.91 12.10 -5.81
N VAL A 3 -9.58 11.20 -4.87
CA VAL A 3 -8.49 11.32 -3.92
C VAL A 3 -7.33 10.41 -4.34
N VAL A 4 -6.11 10.94 -4.23
CA VAL A 4 -4.87 10.19 -4.36
C VAL A 4 -4.19 10.16 -3.00
N LEU A 5 -3.93 8.96 -2.49
CA LEU A 5 -3.12 8.76 -1.29
C LEU A 5 -1.63 8.86 -1.63
N VAL A 6 -0.86 9.56 -0.82
CA VAL A 6 0.59 9.74 -1.02
C VAL A 6 1.32 9.34 0.24
N ASP A 7 2.32 8.49 0.08
CA ASP A 7 3.26 8.08 1.14
C ASP A 7 4.67 7.97 0.53
N ASP A 8 5.73 7.98 1.33
CA ASP A 8 7.10 7.90 0.80
C ASP A 8 7.52 6.45 0.49
N LEU A 9 7.15 5.50 1.35
CA LEU A 9 7.61 4.12 1.31
C LEU A 9 6.46 3.14 1.61
N VAL A 10 6.23 2.20 0.69
CA VAL A 10 5.35 1.06 0.93
C VAL A 10 6.14 -0.21 1.23
N THR A 11 5.74 -0.92 2.27
CA THR A 11 6.20 -2.30 2.53
C THR A 11 5.14 -3.31 2.08
N THR A 12 4.14 -3.58 2.91
CA THR A 12 3.03 -4.50 2.60
C THR A 12 1.85 -3.84 1.91
N GLY A 13 1.75 -2.51 2.00
CA GLY A 13 0.57 -1.76 1.56
C GLY A 13 -0.56 -1.67 2.58
N ALA A 14 -0.42 -2.28 3.77
CA ALA A 14 -1.49 -2.32 4.77
C ALA A 14 -1.95 -0.92 5.19
N THR A 15 -1.02 0.02 5.44
CA THR A 15 -1.34 1.40 5.81
C THR A 15 -2.17 2.11 4.74
N LEU A 16 -1.74 2.04 3.48
CA LEU A 16 -2.46 2.67 2.36
C LEU A 16 -3.83 2.02 2.10
N ALA A 17 -3.93 0.70 2.28
CA ALA A 17 -5.20 -0.01 2.14
C ALA A 17 -6.21 0.41 3.22
N GLU A 18 -5.74 0.59 4.46
CA GLU A 18 -6.58 1.01 5.57
C GLU A 18 -7.02 2.48 5.44
N ALA A 19 -6.11 3.36 5.00
CA ALA A 19 -6.46 4.74 4.68
C ALA A 19 -7.50 4.80 3.54
N ALA A 20 -7.34 3.97 2.51
CA ALA A 20 -8.31 3.88 1.42
C ALA A 20 -9.68 3.35 1.90
N ARG A 21 -9.69 2.39 2.83
CA ARG A 21 -10.92 1.87 3.46
C ARG A 21 -11.64 2.98 4.23
N ALA A 22 -10.94 3.66 5.14
CA ALA A 22 -11.52 4.74 5.95
C ALA A 22 -12.10 5.88 5.09
N LEU A 23 -11.37 6.31 4.06
CA LEU A 23 -11.87 7.33 3.13
C LEU A 23 -13.11 6.87 2.35
N ARG A 24 -13.14 5.62 1.89
CA ARG A 24 -14.31 5.08 1.19
C ARG A 24 -15.54 4.98 2.10
N GLU A 25 -15.34 4.65 3.37
CA GLU A 25 -16.42 4.62 4.38
C GLU A 25 -17.03 6.01 4.62
N GLU A 26 -16.23 7.06 4.49
CA GLU A 26 -16.66 8.46 4.53
C GLU A 26 -17.16 8.98 3.15
N GLY A 27 -17.32 8.09 2.17
CA GLY A 27 -17.89 8.43 0.85
C GLY A 27 -16.92 9.03 -0.16
N TRP A 28 -15.62 8.98 0.10
CA TRP A 28 -14.61 9.46 -0.84
C TRP A 28 -14.28 8.44 -1.93
N ASP A 29 -14.08 8.95 -3.14
CA ASP A 29 -13.60 8.17 -4.28
C ASP A 29 -12.07 8.11 -4.29
N VAL A 30 -11.49 7.02 -3.77
CA VAL A 30 -10.03 6.80 -3.74
C VAL A 30 -9.57 6.15 -5.03
N ALA A 31 -8.94 6.95 -5.91
CA ALA A 31 -8.53 6.56 -7.25
C ALA A 31 -7.28 5.66 -7.24
N CYS A 32 -6.26 6.05 -6.46
CA CYS A 32 -5.01 5.29 -6.34
C CYS A 32 -4.20 5.69 -5.10
N ALA A 33 -3.12 4.96 -4.85
CA ALA A 33 -2.06 5.35 -3.94
C ALA A 33 -0.74 5.44 -4.70
N VAL A 34 0.08 6.43 -4.37
CA VAL A 34 1.38 6.69 -4.98
C VAL A 34 2.46 6.69 -3.90
N THR A 35 3.56 6.01 -4.17
CA THR A 35 4.74 6.00 -3.28
C THR A 35 6.04 6.18 -4.04
N VAL A 36 7.06 6.71 -3.36
CA VAL A 36 8.40 6.91 -3.95
C VAL A 36 9.18 5.59 -3.95
N ALA A 37 9.01 4.76 -2.92
CA ALA A 37 9.73 3.51 -2.75
C ALA A 37 8.80 2.34 -2.40
N ALA A 38 9.16 1.15 -2.86
CA ALA A 38 8.46 -0.10 -2.54
C ALA A 38 9.45 -1.17 -2.08
N THR A 39 9.21 -1.79 -0.93
CA THR A 39 10.03 -2.88 -0.40
C THR A 39 9.59 -4.22 -0.99
N ARG A 40 10.51 -4.97 -1.59
CA ARG A 40 10.22 -6.33 -2.08
C ARG A 40 9.97 -7.28 -0.91
N ARG A 41 8.86 -8.03 -0.97
CA ARG A 41 8.62 -9.13 -0.05
C ARG A 41 9.64 -10.24 -0.33
N ARG A 42 10.50 -10.57 0.65
CA ARG A 42 11.39 -11.74 0.55
C ARG A 42 10.55 -13.00 0.76
N SER A 43 10.42 -13.84 -0.27
CA SER A 43 9.83 -15.17 -0.13
C SER A 43 10.73 -16.02 0.76
N GLU A 44 10.17 -16.71 1.74
CA GLU A 44 10.92 -17.58 2.66
C GLU A 44 11.65 -18.74 1.96
N ASN A 45 11.27 -19.04 0.72
CA ASN A 45 11.90 -20.08 -0.12
C ASN A 45 13.41 -19.88 -0.34
N ALA A 46 13.92 -18.65 -0.26
CA ALA A 46 15.34 -18.37 -0.44
C ALA A 46 16.23 -18.84 0.74
N ARG A 47 15.65 -19.22 1.89
CA ARG A 47 16.38 -19.76 3.05
C ARG A 47 16.41 -21.29 3.11
N ARG A 48 15.75 -21.98 2.18
CA ARG A 48 15.73 -23.46 2.07
C ARG A 48 16.54 -23.94 0.86
N SER A 49 17.75 -23.42 0.68
CA SER A 49 18.78 -24.12 -0.11
C SER A 49 19.70 -24.87 0.87
N PRO A 50 19.97 -26.17 0.67
CA PRO A 50 20.81 -26.97 1.56
C PRO A 50 22.27 -26.49 1.59
#